data_AF-A0A4R7GIQ9-F1
#
_entry.id   AF-A0A4R7GIQ9-F1
#
_cell.length_a   1.000
_cell.length_b   1.000
_cell.length_c   1.000
_cell.angle_alpha   90.00
_cell.angle_beta   90.00
_cell.angle_gamma   90.00
#
_symmetry.space_group_name_H-M   'P 1'
#
loop_
_entity.id
_entity.type
_entity.pdbx_description
1 polymer ?
#
loop_
_entity_poly.entity_id
_entity_poly.type
_entity_poly.pdbx_seq_one_letter_code
_entity_poly.pdbx_strand_id
1 'polypeptide(L)'
;MNLPIQFLHYDVSLTFEIIDSLNAQTDASIAGNISEYRTKGPETEEYEISADDDGYHVVEYYMGLDSGSVDLDDMFTSYYPSVTRRSVFLTLYGMLEHDFEKLCNGFARIHKAPVKLSDLRGSGFERCDLYARKIIGMKSSNHYSSVKKVTKLRNACAHNDARFVCNNDSHITELVDLMRTYSTEFVQDGKQVNFKAGSLQAMTDILKNYFNDVQEALKVHKIPDPFIEFRQ
;
A
#
# COMPACT_ATOMS: atom_id res chain seq x y z
N MET A 1 -26.98 19.40 13.74
CA MET A 1 -25.58 19.12 14.17
C MET A 1 -24.79 18.94 12.88
N ASN A 2 -24.09 19.97 12.43
CA ASN A 2 -23.33 19.91 11.19
C ASN A 2 -22.06 19.10 11.45
N LEU A 3 -21.91 17.98 10.75
CA LEU A 3 -20.66 17.22 10.69
C LEU A 3 -19.54 18.14 10.20
N PRO A 4 -18.29 17.98 10.67
CA PRO A 4 -17.19 18.84 10.24
C PRO A 4 -16.98 18.69 8.74
N ILE A 5 -16.49 19.75 8.10
CA ILE A 5 -16.06 19.78 6.70
C ILE A 5 -14.77 18.95 6.60
N GLN A 6 -14.87 17.62 6.73
CA GLN A 6 -13.70 16.73 6.85
C GLN A 6 -12.93 16.57 5.53
N PHE A 7 -13.43 17.13 4.44
CA PHE A 7 -12.79 17.11 3.14
C PHE A 7 -12.96 18.47 2.48
N LEU A 8 -12.14 19.45 2.87
CA LEU A 8 -11.86 20.54 1.93
C LEU A 8 -11.30 19.83 0.68
N HIS A 9 -11.88 20.07 -0.50
CA HIS A 9 -11.58 19.34 -1.75
C HIS A 9 -10.11 19.42 -2.25
N TYR A 10 -9.20 19.95 -1.43
CA TYR A 10 -7.80 20.25 -1.71
C TYR A 10 -6.83 19.64 -0.70
N ASP A 11 -7.34 18.96 0.33
CA ASP A 11 -6.51 18.48 1.43
C ASP A 11 -6.61 16.96 1.60
N VAL A 12 -5.46 16.29 1.42
CA VAL A 12 -5.28 14.84 1.64
C VAL A 12 -4.52 14.56 2.94
N SER A 13 -4.20 15.58 3.74
CA SER A 13 -3.39 15.44 4.97
C SER A 13 -4.07 14.52 5.98
N LEU A 14 -5.38 14.65 6.16
CA LEU A 14 -6.16 13.74 7.02
C LEU A 14 -6.08 12.29 6.51
N THR A 15 -6.12 12.06 5.20
CA THR A 15 -5.97 10.72 4.63
C THR A 15 -4.61 10.13 4.95
N PHE A 16 -3.54 10.94 4.89
CA PHE A 16 -2.21 10.51 5.32
C PHE A 16 -2.13 10.24 6.83
N GLU A 17 -2.76 11.05 7.68
CA GLU A 17 -2.82 10.79 9.13
C GLU A 17 -3.54 9.48 9.45
N ILE A 18 -4.64 9.19 8.75
CA ILE A 18 -5.37 7.92 8.89
C ILE A 18 -4.49 6.75 8.43
N ILE A 19 -3.78 6.89 7.30
CA ILE A 19 -2.88 5.86 6.78
C ILE A 19 -1.69 5.63 7.72
N ASP A 20 -1.07 6.69 8.24
CA ASP A 20 0.04 6.61 9.18
C ASP A 20 -0.40 5.86 10.46
N SER A 21 -1.62 6.14 10.96
CA SER A 21 -2.21 5.41 12.09
C SER A 21 -2.47 3.93 11.77
N LEU A 22 -3.04 3.63 10.59
CA LEU A 22 -3.30 2.26 10.15
C LEU A 22 -2.01 1.46 9.97
N ASN A 23 -0.97 2.07 9.41
CA ASN A 23 0.36 1.47 9.26
C ASN A 23 0.93 1.09 10.62
N ALA A 24 0.91 2.02 11.59
CA ALA A 24 1.41 1.78 12.94
C ALA A 24 0.65 0.66 13.66
N GLN A 25 -0.68 0.64 13.56
CA GLN A 25 -1.51 -0.42 14.14
C GLN A 25 -1.23 -1.78 13.48
N THR A 26 -1.03 -1.80 12.17
CA THR A 26 -0.74 -3.03 11.42
C THR A 26 0.60 -3.62 11.85
N ASP A 27 1.67 -2.81 11.88
CA ASP A 27 2.99 -3.30 12.27
C ASP A 27 3.04 -3.70 13.75
N ALA A 28 2.35 -2.98 14.64
CA ALA A 28 2.22 -3.36 16.04
C ALA A 28 1.49 -4.70 16.23
N SER A 29 0.39 -4.90 15.49
CA SER A 29 -0.35 -6.16 15.48
C SER A 29 0.50 -7.33 14.98
N ILE A 30 1.20 -7.15 13.85
CA ILE A 30 2.11 -8.16 13.31
C ILE A 30 3.23 -8.50 14.31
N ALA A 31 3.86 -7.49 14.91
CA ALA A 31 4.91 -7.70 15.90
C ALA A 31 4.38 -8.46 17.13
N GLY A 32 3.17 -8.13 17.59
CA GLY A 32 2.46 -8.85 18.64
C GLY A 32 2.25 -10.32 18.31
N ASN A 33 1.74 -10.62 17.12
CA ASN A 33 1.49 -12.00 16.67
C ASN A 33 2.78 -12.81 16.55
N ILE A 34 3.86 -12.21 16.02
CA ILE A 34 5.18 -12.86 15.95
C ILE A 34 5.72 -13.14 17.36
N SER A 35 5.57 -12.18 18.29
CA SER A 35 5.99 -12.38 19.67
C SER A 35 5.17 -13.48 20.35
N GLU A 36 3.87 -13.54 20.10
CA GLU A 36 3.00 -14.58 20.64
C GLU A 36 3.41 -15.97 20.14
N TYR A 37 3.63 -16.12 18.83
CA TYR A 37 4.15 -17.36 18.24
C TYR A 37 5.48 -17.79 18.88
N ARG A 38 6.43 -16.87 19.03
CA ARG A 38 7.75 -17.18 19.61
C ARG A 38 7.74 -17.51 21.09
N THR A 39 6.78 -16.98 21.85
CA THR A 39 6.74 -17.13 23.32
C THR A 39 5.85 -18.27 23.77
N LYS A 40 4.75 -18.49 23.07
CA LYS A 40 3.81 -19.59 23.36
C LYS A 40 4.11 -20.84 22.54
N GLY A 41 4.88 -20.69 21.46
CA GLY A 41 5.31 -21.78 20.59
C GLY A 41 4.14 -22.45 19.85
N PRO A 42 4.45 -23.29 18.86
CA PRO A 42 3.54 -24.34 18.48
C PRO A 42 3.40 -25.37 19.61
N GLU A 43 2.21 -25.92 19.79
CA GLU A 43 1.96 -27.05 20.68
C GLU A 43 2.48 -28.33 20.00
N THR A 44 3.03 -29.28 20.77
CA THR A 44 3.59 -30.53 20.24
C THR A 44 2.69 -31.71 20.58
N GLU A 45 2.39 -32.54 19.60
CA GLU A 45 1.77 -33.86 19.81
C GLU A 45 2.72 -34.96 19.33
N GLU A 46 2.87 -36.00 20.14
CA GLU A 46 3.70 -37.16 19.85
C GLU A 46 2.82 -38.34 19.42
N TYR A 47 3.13 -38.91 18.25
CA TYR A 47 2.44 -40.05 17.68
C TYR A 47 3.37 -41.26 17.66
N GLU A 48 3.00 -42.33 18.37
CA GLU A 48 3.75 -43.58 18.39
C GLU A 48 3.61 -44.30 17.03
N ILE A 49 4.74 -44.52 16.36
CA ILE A 49 4.81 -45.20 15.05
C ILE A 49 5.16 -46.67 15.23
N SER A 50 6.02 -47.00 16.20
CA SER A 50 6.43 -48.37 16.56
C SER A 50 6.82 -48.46 18.03
N ALA A 51 6.04 -49.23 18.80
CA ALA A 51 6.27 -49.49 20.22
C ALA A 51 7.59 -50.25 20.48
N ASP A 52 8.00 -51.08 19.52
CA ASP A 52 9.13 -51.99 19.67
C ASP A 52 10.49 -51.30 19.40
N ASP A 53 10.48 -50.17 18.66
CA ASP A 53 11.67 -49.44 18.22
C ASP A 53 11.80 -48.03 18.85
N ASP A 54 10.97 -47.69 19.85
CA ASP A 54 10.91 -46.34 20.47
C ASP A 54 10.69 -45.22 19.41
N GLY A 55 9.92 -45.54 18.37
CA GLY A 55 9.74 -44.68 17.21
C GLY A 55 8.55 -43.74 17.37
N TYR A 56 8.80 -42.46 17.62
CA TYR A 56 7.78 -41.41 17.70
C TYR A 56 7.87 -40.42 16.55
N HIS A 57 6.72 -39.99 16.03
CA HIS A 57 6.58 -38.83 15.16
C HIS A 57 6.11 -37.64 15.99
N VAL A 58 6.89 -36.58 16.06
CA VAL A 58 6.46 -35.31 16.68
C VAL A 58 5.84 -34.43 15.61
N VAL A 59 4.61 -33.98 15.82
CA VAL A 59 3.96 -32.97 15.00
C VAL A 59 3.77 -31.72 15.84
N GLU A 60 4.14 -30.57 15.29
CA GLU A 60 3.93 -29.28 15.91
C GLU A 60 2.68 -28.63 15.30
N TYR A 61 1.86 -27.96 16.12
CA TYR A 61 0.62 -27.33 15.71
C TYR A 61 0.54 -25.88 16.21
N TYR A 62 0.13 -24.96 15.33
CA TYR A 62 -0.16 -23.59 15.74
C TYR A 62 -1.27 -22.98 14.88
N MET A 63 -2.31 -22.46 15.56
CA MET A 63 -3.47 -21.81 14.93
C MET A 63 -4.09 -22.60 13.76
N GLY A 64 -4.14 -23.93 13.88
CA GLY A 64 -4.77 -24.83 12.89
C GLY A 64 -3.87 -25.24 11.72
N LEU A 65 -2.58 -24.90 11.76
CA LEU A 65 -1.56 -25.44 10.86
C LEU A 65 -0.65 -26.41 11.60
N ASP A 66 -0.08 -27.36 10.87
CA ASP A 66 0.86 -28.35 11.39
C ASP A 66 2.20 -28.35 10.63
N SER A 67 3.25 -28.81 11.30
CA SER A 67 4.61 -28.86 10.74
C SER A 67 4.81 -29.86 9.60
N GLY A 68 3.85 -30.77 9.37
CA GLY A 68 3.83 -31.64 8.20
C GLY A 68 3.29 -30.94 6.94
N SER A 69 2.47 -29.90 7.13
CA SER A 69 1.86 -29.13 6.03
C SER A 69 2.72 -27.95 5.57
N VAL A 70 3.40 -27.26 6.50
CA VAL A 70 4.13 -26.01 6.24
C VAL A 70 5.32 -25.84 7.19
N ASP A 71 6.24 -24.95 6.84
CA ASP A 71 7.21 -24.39 7.80
C ASP A 71 6.48 -23.38 8.69
N LEU A 72 6.18 -23.77 9.94
CA LEU A 72 5.44 -22.92 10.87
C LEU A 72 6.19 -21.62 11.20
N ASP A 73 7.52 -21.65 11.32
CA ASP A 73 8.27 -20.43 11.66
C ASP A 73 8.22 -19.44 10.50
N ASP A 74 8.45 -19.88 9.26
CA ASP A 74 8.32 -19.00 8.10
C ASP A 74 6.88 -18.50 7.92
N MET A 75 5.88 -19.37 8.11
CA MET A 75 4.47 -19.00 7.98
C MET A 75 4.07 -17.85 8.91
N PHE A 76 4.43 -17.95 10.20
CA PHE A 76 4.00 -16.99 11.22
C PHE A 76 4.97 -15.82 11.39
N THR A 77 6.24 -15.93 10.97
CA THR A 77 7.23 -14.84 11.11
C THR A 77 7.54 -14.09 9.82
N SER A 78 7.16 -14.64 8.66
CA SER A 78 7.49 -14.07 7.34
C SER A 78 6.27 -14.01 6.41
N TYR A 79 5.66 -15.15 6.07
CA TYR A 79 4.62 -15.21 5.03
C TYR A 79 3.35 -14.46 5.41
N TYR A 80 2.70 -14.79 6.53
CA TYR A 80 1.50 -14.08 6.99
C TYR A 80 1.74 -12.60 7.29
N PRO A 81 2.82 -12.21 7.98
CA PRO A 81 3.23 -10.80 8.10
C PRO A 81 3.27 -10.08 6.75
N SER A 82 3.88 -10.68 5.72
CA SER A 82 3.96 -10.12 4.37
C SER A 82 2.57 -10.02 3.71
N VAL A 83 1.73 -11.06 3.80
CA VAL A 83 0.34 -11.06 3.29
C VAL A 83 -0.49 -9.93 3.92
N THR A 84 -0.40 -9.75 5.23
CA THR A 84 -1.12 -8.69 5.95
C THR A 84 -0.68 -7.31 5.49
N ARG A 85 0.64 -7.06 5.37
CA ARG A 85 1.15 -5.78 4.84
C ARG A 85 0.72 -5.54 3.40
N ARG A 86 0.76 -6.56 2.54
CA ARG A 86 0.28 -6.44 1.15
C ARG A 86 -1.20 -6.05 1.09
N SER A 87 -2.02 -6.63 1.97
CA SER A 87 -3.45 -6.32 2.06
C SER A 87 -3.69 -4.86 2.46
N VAL A 88 -3.00 -4.40 3.52
CA VAL A 88 -3.09 -3.00 3.98
C VAL A 88 -2.53 -2.03 2.93
N PHE A 89 -1.48 -2.41 2.21
CA PHE A 89 -0.94 -1.63 1.10
C PHE A 89 -1.96 -1.44 -0.04
N LEU A 90 -2.72 -2.47 -0.41
CA LEU A 90 -3.79 -2.33 -1.39
C LEU A 90 -4.85 -1.34 -0.91
N THR A 91 -5.22 -1.40 0.37
CA THR A 91 -6.19 -0.48 0.98
C THR A 91 -5.70 0.97 0.98
N LEU A 92 -4.49 1.26 1.48
CA LEU A 92 -3.97 2.63 1.54
C LEU A 92 -3.81 3.23 0.14
N TYR A 93 -3.36 2.42 -0.83
CA TYR A 93 -3.20 2.88 -2.21
C TYR A 93 -4.56 3.25 -2.81
N GLY A 94 -5.58 2.42 -2.58
CA GLY A 94 -6.94 2.69 -3.03
C GLY A 94 -7.55 3.94 -2.39
N MET A 95 -7.32 4.17 -1.09
CA MET A 95 -7.75 5.38 -0.39
C MET A 95 -7.15 6.64 -1.04
N LEU A 96 -5.83 6.66 -1.25
CA LEU A 96 -5.14 7.80 -1.86
C LEU A 96 -5.53 8.00 -3.32
N GLU A 97 -5.70 6.92 -4.09
CA GLU A 97 -6.16 7.01 -5.48
C GLU A 97 -7.53 7.67 -5.57
N HIS A 98 -8.47 7.24 -4.75
CA HIS A 98 -9.82 7.80 -4.69
C HIS A 98 -9.82 9.27 -4.27
N ASP A 99 -9.06 9.62 -3.24
CA ASP A 99 -8.97 11.00 -2.78
C ASP A 99 -8.26 11.91 -3.80
N PHE A 100 -7.30 11.39 -4.56
CA PHE A 100 -6.71 12.14 -5.68
C PHE A 100 -7.72 12.41 -6.79
N GLU A 101 -8.55 11.41 -7.13
CA GLU A 101 -9.62 11.59 -8.11
C GLU A 101 -10.65 12.64 -7.63
N LYS A 102 -11.05 12.59 -6.35
CA LYS A 102 -11.93 13.61 -5.76
C LYS A 102 -11.30 15.00 -5.81
N LEU A 103 -10.00 15.12 -5.52
CA LEU A 103 -9.27 16.38 -5.57
C LEU A 103 -9.29 16.94 -7.00
N CYS A 104 -8.96 16.14 -8.00
CA CYS A 104 -8.97 16.58 -9.41
C CYS A 104 -10.38 17.00 -9.86
N ASN A 105 -11.41 16.22 -9.51
CA ASN A 105 -12.80 16.56 -9.82
C ASN A 105 -13.30 17.80 -9.07
N GLY A 106 -12.90 17.96 -7.81
CA GLY A 106 -13.18 19.13 -6.98
C GLY A 106 -12.58 20.40 -7.58
N PHE A 107 -11.31 20.33 -7.99
CA PHE A 107 -10.63 21.41 -8.71
C PHE A 107 -11.37 21.76 -10.00
N ALA A 108 -11.73 20.76 -10.83
CA ALA A 108 -12.46 20.97 -12.07
C ALA A 108 -13.76 21.76 -11.85
N ARG A 109 -14.52 21.38 -10.83
CA ARG A 109 -15.79 22.03 -10.48
C ARG A 109 -15.58 23.46 -9.98
N ILE A 110 -14.67 23.67 -9.02
CA ILE A 110 -14.48 24.96 -8.35
C ILE A 110 -13.89 25.99 -9.33
N HIS A 111 -12.96 25.58 -10.19
CA HIS A 111 -12.33 26.46 -11.16
C HIS A 111 -13.05 26.49 -12.52
N LYS A 112 -14.22 25.84 -12.64
CA LYS A 112 -14.98 25.70 -13.90
C LYS A 112 -14.07 25.29 -15.06
N ALA A 113 -13.18 24.33 -14.79
CA ALA A 113 -12.19 23.88 -15.76
C ALA A 113 -12.91 23.32 -17.01
N PRO A 114 -12.45 23.64 -18.22
CA PRO A 114 -13.10 23.20 -19.45
C PRO A 114 -12.97 21.69 -19.71
N VAL A 115 -12.07 21.01 -18.99
CA VAL A 115 -11.77 19.59 -19.13
C VAL A 115 -12.03 18.91 -17.79
N LYS A 116 -12.84 17.86 -17.77
CA LYS A 116 -13.07 17.01 -16.59
C LYS A 116 -12.00 15.93 -16.51
N LEU A 117 -11.79 15.37 -15.32
CA LEU A 117 -10.88 14.23 -15.14
C LEU A 117 -11.28 13.04 -16.04
N SER A 118 -12.58 12.78 -16.18
CA SER A 118 -13.13 11.71 -17.02
C SER A 118 -12.80 11.86 -18.51
N ASP A 119 -12.47 13.07 -18.96
CA ASP A 119 -12.17 13.35 -20.37
C ASP A 119 -10.72 12.98 -20.72
N LEU A 120 -9.88 12.72 -19.71
CA LEU A 120 -8.49 12.33 -19.88
C LEU A 120 -8.35 10.81 -20.02
N ARG A 121 -7.43 10.39 -20.89
CA ARG A 121 -7.01 8.99 -21.01
C ARG A 121 -6.18 8.55 -19.80
N GLY A 122 -6.13 7.23 -19.58
CA GLY A 122 -5.45 6.60 -18.46
C GLY A 122 -6.42 6.21 -17.34
N SER A 123 -5.89 5.65 -16.26
CA SER A 123 -6.66 5.25 -15.07
C SER A 123 -5.91 5.59 -13.78
N GLY A 124 -6.68 5.77 -12.70
CA GLY A 124 -6.12 5.96 -11.36
C GLY A 124 -5.10 7.10 -11.28
N PHE A 125 -3.99 6.83 -10.58
CA PHE A 125 -2.88 7.79 -10.42
C PHE A 125 -2.30 8.34 -11.73
N GLU A 126 -2.30 7.57 -12.83
CA GLU A 126 -1.78 8.05 -14.13
C GLU A 126 -2.64 9.18 -14.69
N ARG A 127 -3.96 9.00 -14.65
CA ARG A 127 -4.91 9.99 -15.12
C ARG A 127 -4.90 11.24 -14.23
N CYS A 128 -4.79 11.06 -12.92
CA CYS A 128 -4.71 12.17 -11.97
C CYS A 128 -3.40 12.96 -12.10
N ASP A 129 -2.25 12.31 -12.32
CA ASP A 129 -1.00 13.02 -12.66
C ASP A 129 -1.14 13.84 -13.94
N LEU A 130 -1.73 13.26 -14.99
CA LEU A 130 -1.94 13.98 -16.24
C LEU A 130 -2.81 15.23 -16.00
N TYR A 131 -3.88 15.10 -15.21
CA TYR A 131 -4.72 16.22 -14.82
C TYR A 131 -3.95 17.27 -14.01
N ALA A 132 -3.16 16.84 -13.02
CA ALA A 132 -2.34 17.73 -12.20
C ALA A 132 -1.36 18.54 -13.06
N ARG A 133 -0.68 17.90 -14.02
CA ARG A 133 0.28 18.59 -14.89
C ARG A 133 -0.37 19.49 -15.93
N LYS A 134 -1.49 19.06 -16.53
CA LYS A 134 -2.10 19.76 -17.67
C LYS A 134 -3.12 20.81 -17.29
N ILE A 135 -3.90 20.55 -16.23
CA ILE A 135 -5.04 21.38 -15.85
C ILE A 135 -4.75 22.18 -14.58
N ILE A 136 -4.18 21.53 -13.55
CA ILE A 136 -3.74 22.24 -12.34
C ILE A 136 -2.43 23.02 -12.61
N GLY A 137 -1.63 22.61 -13.60
CA GLY A 137 -0.39 23.29 -13.95
C GLY A 137 0.79 22.93 -13.03
N MET A 138 0.73 21.74 -12.41
CA MET A 138 1.86 21.18 -11.66
C MET A 138 3.07 21.01 -12.59
N LYS A 139 4.23 21.53 -12.16
CA LYS A 139 5.50 21.31 -12.87
C LYS A 139 5.88 19.82 -12.80
N SER A 140 6.83 19.39 -13.62
CA SER A 140 7.36 18.02 -13.56
C SER A 140 7.82 17.70 -12.14
N SER A 141 7.26 16.63 -11.56
CA SER A 141 7.63 16.11 -10.24
C SER A 141 8.75 15.09 -10.36
N ASN A 142 9.79 15.23 -9.54
CA ASN A 142 10.86 14.24 -9.41
C ASN A 142 10.40 12.98 -8.65
N HIS A 143 9.26 13.04 -7.95
CA HIS A 143 8.73 11.93 -7.16
C HIS A 143 7.84 10.99 -7.98
N TYR A 144 7.28 11.46 -9.11
CA TYR A 144 6.32 10.67 -9.88
C TYR A 144 6.92 9.38 -10.47
N SER A 145 8.21 9.34 -10.77
CA SER A 145 8.88 8.09 -11.17
C SER A 145 8.81 7.02 -10.09
N SER A 146 8.90 7.41 -8.82
CA SER A 146 8.75 6.48 -7.68
C SER A 146 7.31 6.06 -7.51
N VAL A 147 6.34 6.97 -7.67
CA VAL A 147 4.90 6.62 -7.68
C VAL A 147 4.61 5.54 -8.71
N LYS A 148 5.16 5.63 -9.92
CA LYS A 148 5.00 4.57 -10.94
C LYS A 148 5.52 3.20 -10.47
N LYS A 149 6.64 3.15 -9.73
CA LYS A 149 7.15 1.90 -9.15
C LYS A 149 6.19 1.34 -8.10
N VAL A 150 5.64 2.20 -7.23
CA VAL A 150 4.60 1.82 -6.25
C VAL A 150 3.33 1.33 -6.95
N THR A 151 2.89 1.97 -8.03
CA THR A 151 1.75 1.51 -8.84
C THR A 151 2.00 0.12 -9.43
N LYS A 152 3.22 -0.14 -9.92
CA LYS A 152 3.60 -1.49 -10.40
C LYS A 152 3.55 -2.50 -9.27
N LEU A 153 4.01 -2.15 -8.07
CA LEU A 153 3.96 -3.03 -6.90
C LEU A 153 2.51 -3.34 -6.52
N ARG A 154 1.64 -2.32 -6.49
CA ARG A 154 0.21 -2.47 -6.24
C ARG A 154 -0.43 -3.44 -7.22
N ASN A 155 -0.11 -3.31 -8.51
CA ASN A 155 -0.64 -4.20 -9.53
C ASN A 155 -0.13 -5.64 -9.37
N ALA A 156 1.14 -5.81 -8.99
CA ALA A 156 1.69 -7.13 -8.70
C ALA A 156 0.99 -7.78 -7.49
N CYS A 157 0.77 -7.02 -6.40
CA CYS A 157 0.02 -7.49 -5.24
C CYS A 157 -1.42 -7.90 -5.59
N ALA A 158 -2.11 -7.10 -6.41
CA ALA A 158 -3.51 -7.32 -6.75
C ALA A 158 -3.75 -8.49 -7.72
N HIS A 159 -2.81 -8.75 -8.64
CA HIS A 159 -3.05 -9.65 -9.77
C HIS A 159 -2.12 -10.86 -9.83
N ASN A 160 -0.91 -10.75 -9.28
CA ASN A 160 0.16 -11.73 -9.49
C ASN A 160 0.80 -12.18 -8.17
N ASP A 161 0.09 -12.13 -7.04
CA ASP A 161 0.60 -12.52 -5.72
C ASP A 161 1.96 -11.88 -5.39
N ALA A 162 2.09 -10.59 -5.70
CA ALA A 162 3.31 -9.79 -5.54
C ALA A 162 4.55 -10.35 -6.27
N ARG A 163 4.38 -11.09 -7.37
CA ARG A 163 5.52 -11.53 -8.20
C ARG A 163 6.21 -10.37 -8.89
N PHE A 164 7.55 -10.36 -8.84
CA PHE A 164 8.38 -9.39 -9.58
C PHE A 164 8.86 -9.91 -10.93
N VAL A 165 8.38 -11.09 -11.35
CA VAL A 165 8.67 -11.70 -12.65
C VAL A 165 7.38 -11.92 -13.43
N CYS A 166 7.47 -11.77 -14.75
CA CYS A 166 6.40 -12.05 -15.70
C CYS A 166 6.24 -13.56 -15.96
N ASN A 167 5.22 -13.95 -16.73
CA ASN A 167 4.94 -15.35 -17.07
C ASN A 167 6.06 -16.02 -17.90
N ASN A 168 6.85 -15.23 -18.62
CA ASN A 168 8.04 -15.66 -19.36
C ASN A 168 9.33 -15.58 -18.52
N ASP A 169 9.21 -15.45 -17.19
CA ASP A 169 10.30 -15.30 -16.22
C ASP A 169 11.18 -14.04 -16.40
N SER A 170 10.79 -13.09 -17.24
CA SER A 170 11.48 -11.79 -17.29
C SER A 170 11.17 -10.95 -16.06
N HIS A 171 12.18 -10.30 -15.50
CA HIS A 171 12.00 -9.42 -14.33
C HIS A 171 11.26 -8.12 -14.69
N ILE A 172 10.43 -7.66 -13.77
CA ILE A 172 9.80 -6.34 -13.82
C ILE A 172 10.79 -5.34 -13.24
N THR A 173 11.49 -4.61 -14.11
CA THR A 173 12.59 -3.70 -13.74
C THR A 173 12.21 -2.70 -12.65
N GLU A 174 11.00 -2.14 -12.71
CA GLU A 174 10.52 -1.18 -11.70
C GLU A 174 10.45 -1.77 -10.30
N LEU A 175 10.11 -3.06 -10.18
CA LEU A 175 10.03 -3.77 -8.90
C LEU A 175 11.41 -4.16 -8.39
N VAL A 176 12.29 -4.64 -9.27
CA VAL A 176 13.68 -4.93 -8.92
C VAL A 176 14.38 -3.66 -8.42
N ASP A 177 14.17 -2.54 -9.10
CA ASP A 177 14.71 -1.25 -8.67
C ASP A 177 14.14 -0.80 -7.32
N LEU A 178 12.83 -1.00 -7.10
CA LEU A 178 12.18 -0.66 -5.84
C LEU A 178 12.75 -1.49 -4.68
N MET A 179 12.87 -2.80 -4.85
CA MET A 179 13.47 -3.71 -3.87
C MET A 179 14.93 -3.35 -3.57
N ARG A 180 15.71 -2.98 -4.60
CA ARG A 180 17.08 -2.52 -4.39
C ARG A 180 17.14 -1.21 -3.59
N THR A 181 16.20 -0.30 -3.83
CA THR A 181 16.16 1.01 -3.14
C THR A 181 15.73 0.86 -1.69
N TYR A 182 14.80 -0.07 -1.43
CA TYR A 182 14.18 -0.31 -0.12
C TYR A 182 14.46 -1.75 0.32
N SER A 183 15.75 -2.13 0.34
CA SER A 183 16.18 -3.52 0.51
C SER A 183 15.94 -4.10 1.90
N THR A 184 15.68 -3.25 2.89
CA THR A 184 15.29 -3.63 4.25
C THR A 184 13.79 -3.92 4.35
N GLU A 185 12.98 -3.22 3.56
CA GLU A 185 11.53 -3.30 3.59
C GLU A 185 10.96 -4.31 2.59
N PHE A 186 11.66 -4.54 1.47
CA PHE A 186 11.24 -5.45 0.41
C PHE A 186 12.34 -6.44 0.10
N VAL A 187 12.12 -7.69 0.53
CA VAL A 187 13.07 -8.78 0.35
C VAL A 187 12.58 -9.71 -0.75
N GLN A 188 13.52 -10.27 -1.50
CA GLN A 188 13.20 -11.31 -2.47
C GLN A 188 12.88 -12.61 -1.77
N ASP A 189 11.72 -13.18 -2.10
CA ASP A 189 11.27 -14.47 -1.61
C ASP A 189 10.84 -15.33 -2.80
N GLY A 190 11.76 -16.19 -3.25
CA GLY A 190 11.66 -16.86 -4.53
C GLY A 190 11.44 -15.86 -5.68
N LYS A 191 10.23 -15.87 -6.25
CA LYS A 191 9.78 -15.00 -7.36
C LYS A 191 8.84 -13.87 -6.90
N GLN A 192 8.65 -13.70 -5.58
CA GLN A 192 7.75 -12.75 -4.95
C GLN A 192 8.49 -11.66 -4.18
N VAL A 193 7.80 -10.54 -3.96
CA VAL A 193 8.23 -9.47 -3.07
C VAL A 193 7.66 -9.71 -1.68
N ASN A 194 8.54 -9.94 -0.70
CA ASN A 194 8.17 -10.13 0.69
C ASN A 194 8.25 -8.80 1.45
N PHE A 195 7.13 -8.41 2.09
CA PHE A 195 6.97 -7.14 2.78
C PHE A 195 7.41 -7.26 4.24
N LYS A 196 8.52 -6.62 4.59
CA LYS A 196 9.06 -6.55 5.95
C LYS A 196 8.51 -5.33 6.72
N ALA A 197 8.81 -5.27 8.01
CA ALA A 197 8.41 -4.14 8.85
C ALA A 197 8.87 -2.81 8.24
N GLY A 198 8.04 -1.76 8.32
CA GLY A 198 8.33 -0.47 7.70
C GLY A 198 8.00 -0.37 6.21
N SER A 199 7.69 -1.47 5.51
CA SER A 199 7.36 -1.43 4.08
C SER A 199 6.14 -0.58 3.76
N LEU A 200 5.14 -0.60 4.63
CA LEU A 200 3.95 0.24 4.51
C LEU A 200 4.30 1.71 4.59
N GLN A 201 5.13 2.10 5.58
CA GLN A 201 5.57 3.47 5.74
C GLN A 201 6.38 3.94 4.54
N ALA A 202 7.31 3.11 4.04
CA ALA A 202 8.10 3.42 2.85
C ALA A 202 7.22 3.74 1.64
N MET A 203 6.13 2.98 1.41
CA MET A 203 5.19 3.27 0.33
C MET A 203 4.38 4.55 0.57
N THR A 204 3.91 4.75 1.81
CA THR A 204 3.20 5.97 2.19
C THR A 204 4.06 7.20 1.96
N ASP A 205 5.34 7.17 2.34
CA ASP A 205 6.27 8.29 2.20
C ASP A 205 6.52 8.65 0.72
N ILE A 206 6.67 7.65 -0.16
CA ILE A 206 6.78 7.89 -1.62
C ILE A 206 5.55 8.64 -2.12
N LEU A 207 4.35 8.19 -1.76
CA LEU A 207 3.11 8.82 -2.19
C LEU A 207 2.97 10.22 -1.59
N LYS A 208 3.25 10.38 -0.30
CA LYS A 208 3.21 11.66 0.43
C LYS A 208 4.11 12.71 -0.20
N ASN A 209 5.35 12.35 -0.55
CA ASN A 209 6.28 13.25 -1.24
C ASN A 209 5.74 13.74 -2.58
N TYR A 210 5.09 12.87 -3.35
CA TYR A 210 4.43 13.28 -4.59
C TYR A 210 3.20 14.16 -4.34
N PHE A 211 2.36 13.85 -3.34
CA PHE A 211 1.21 14.69 -3.01
C PHE A 211 1.61 16.06 -2.46
N ASN A 212 2.76 16.20 -1.81
CA ASN A 212 3.31 17.50 -1.45
C ASN A 212 3.52 18.37 -2.71
N ASP A 213 4.04 17.81 -3.81
CA ASP A 213 4.18 18.55 -5.07
C ASP A 213 2.81 18.99 -5.64
N VAL A 214 1.80 18.11 -5.54
CA VAL A 214 0.42 18.42 -5.94
C VAL A 214 -0.15 19.57 -5.09
N GLN A 215 0.04 19.51 -3.77
CA GLN A 215 -0.40 20.56 -2.84
C GLN A 215 0.28 21.91 -3.14
N GLU A 216 1.58 21.92 -3.41
CA GLU A 216 2.28 23.14 -3.82
C GLU A 216 1.72 23.73 -5.12
N ALA A 217 1.39 22.88 -6.09
CA ALA A 217 0.75 23.34 -7.33
C ALA A 217 -0.65 23.94 -7.08
N LEU A 218 -1.42 23.35 -6.16
CA LEU A 218 -2.74 23.85 -5.79
C LEU A 218 -2.69 25.22 -5.11
N LYS A 219 -1.70 25.48 -4.25
CA LYS A 219 -1.55 26.77 -3.52
C LYS A 219 -1.45 27.99 -4.42
N VAL A 220 -1.01 27.82 -5.66
CA VAL A 220 -0.92 28.91 -6.66
C VAL A 220 -2.31 29.39 -7.09
N HIS A 221 -3.33 28.55 -6.98
CA HIS A 221 -4.69 28.86 -7.38
C HIS A 221 -5.46 29.51 -6.21
N LYS A 222 -6.01 30.70 -6.44
CA LYS A 222 -6.92 31.32 -5.48
C LYS A 222 -8.21 30.51 -5.43
N ILE A 223 -8.64 30.11 -4.24
CA ILE A 223 -9.98 29.56 -4.04
C ILE A 223 -10.99 30.66 -4.42
N PRO A 224 -11.84 30.45 -5.45
CA PRO A 224 -12.94 31.37 -5.74
C PRO A 224 -13.84 31.46 -4.52
N ASP A 225 -14.26 32.68 -4.15
CA ASP A 225 -15.11 32.90 -2.97
C ASP A 225 -16.38 32.02 -3.06
N PRO A 226 -16.55 31.04 -2.16
CA PRO A 226 -17.67 30.10 -2.20
C PRO A 226 -19.02 30.78 -1.97
N PHE A 227 -19.04 32.05 -1.53
CA PHE A 227 -20.26 32.82 -1.30
C PHE A 227 -20.73 33.67 -2.49
N ILE A 228 -19.97 33.71 -3.59
CA ILE A 228 -20.40 34.44 -4.80
C ILE A 228 -21.51 33.66 -5.56
N GLU A 229 -21.50 32.33 -5.54
CA GLU A 229 -22.52 31.51 -6.23
C GLU A 229 -23.88 31.46 -5.52
N PHE A 230 -23.96 31.89 -4.25
CA PHE A 230 -25.22 31.95 -3.50
C PHE A 230 -25.92 33.33 -3.54
N ARG A 231 -25.42 34.27 -4.36
CA ARG A 231 -25.96 35.65 -4.48
C ARG A 231 -26.64 35.95 -5.83
N GLN A 232 -26.97 34.94 -6.64
CA GLN A 232 -27.76 35.13 -7.87
C GLN A 232 -29.08 34.37 -7.82
#